data_AF-A0A8I1NX52-F1
#
_entry.id   AF-A0A8I1NX52-F1
#
_cell.length_a   1.000
_cell.length_b   1.000
_cell.length_c   1.000
_cell.angle_alpha   90.00
_cell.angle_beta   90.00
_cell.angle_gamma   90.00
#
_symmetry.space_group_name_H-M   'P 1'
#
loop_
_entity.id
_entity.type
_entity.pdbx_description
1 polymer ?
#
loop_
_entity_poly.entity_id
_entity_poly.type
_entity_poly.pdbx_seq_one_letter_code
_entity_poly.pdbx_strand_id
1 'polypeptide(L)'
;MTAQLIACLQLQRDFRMATPMECSIKIQRGKLLPTFLTFLAFGLWPQAARAEHLCAGRSNEYTVTEVYDQSGGVVEAWCEWGSGSNEGAASMRYFSPQQWKALFDHIEEDKKRDQRERVLMGQRRRQLEQGLWFLPGQTPFADWQSEPGANTGVASNLRGSGCAASYWTLNGAVIMTAFEGSEGTARISYQGYGIPAPEKPKTMKITLTQSGETQTVTAIVSKAGSRGNKMGMVTFNVPSGRALANAIEDVESYSLSDGNGNVYFSGQWHDGLKVRNAMRGCLAKRR
;
A
#
# COMPACT_ATOMS: atom_id res chain seq x y z
N MET A 1 -43.41 -19.94 18.60
CA MET A 1 -43.34 -18.74 19.46
C MET A 1 -41.98 -18.02 19.43
N THR A 2 -40.92 -18.63 18.91
CA THR A 2 -39.56 -18.05 18.86
C THR A 2 -39.31 -17.14 17.66
N ALA A 3 -40.00 -17.31 16.52
CA ALA A 3 -39.77 -16.47 15.33
C ALA A 3 -40.37 -15.05 15.42
N GLN A 4 -41.54 -14.88 16.06
CA GLN A 4 -42.19 -13.57 16.16
C GLN A 4 -41.59 -12.64 17.23
N LEU A 5 -41.00 -13.19 18.29
CA LEU A 5 -40.32 -12.39 19.32
C LEU A 5 -38.99 -11.82 18.82
N ILE A 6 -38.29 -12.57 17.96
CA ILE A 6 -37.03 -12.14 17.36
C ILE A 6 -37.29 -11.02 16.34
N ALA A 7 -38.34 -11.13 15.51
CA ALA A 7 -38.70 -10.09 14.55
C ALA A 7 -39.04 -8.74 15.21
N CYS A 8 -39.68 -8.75 16.39
CA CYS A 8 -40.04 -7.53 17.09
C CYS A 8 -38.83 -6.83 17.74
N LEU A 9 -37.85 -7.59 18.24
CA LEU A 9 -36.62 -7.08 18.83
C LEU A 9 -35.60 -6.61 17.79
N GLN A 10 -35.58 -7.21 16.59
CA GLN A 10 -34.70 -6.79 15.49
C GLN A 10 -35.09 -5.40 14.94
N LEU A 11 -36.39 -5.11 14.83
CA LEU A 11 -36.91 -3.86 14.26
C LEU A 11 -36.72 -2.63 15.15
N GLN A 12 -36.56 -2.79 16.47
CA GLN A 12 -36.28 -1.67 17.38
C GLN A 12 -34.81 -1.22 17.40
N ARG A 13 -33.89 -2.03 16.83
CA ARG A 13 -32.45 -1.75 16.90
C ARG A 13 -31.95 -0.85 15.76
N ASP A 14 -32.68 -0.76 14.65
CA ASP A 14 -32.21 -0.11 13.42
C ASP A 14 -32.85 1.25 13.08
N PHE A 15 -33.84 1.75 13.84
CA PHE A 15 -34.44 3.05 13.58
C PHE A 15 -34.52 3.94 14.84
N ARG A 16 -33.67 4.98 14.88
CA ARG A 16 -33.94 6.16 15.73
C ARG A 16 -34.98 7.04 15.02
N MET A 17 -36.26 6.85 15.33
CA MET A 17 -37.28 7.88 15.12
C MET A 17 -38.25 7.92 16.30
N ALA A 18 -38.67 9.15 16.62
CA ALA A 18 -39.52 9.50 17.75
C ALA A 18 -40.99 9.27 17.41
N THR A 19 -41.56 8.15 17.84
CA THR A 19 -42.92 7.98 18.39
C THR A 19 -43.16 6.49 18.67
N PRO A 20 -43.80 6.10 19.79
CA PRO A 20 -44.00 4.70 20.14
C PRO A 20 -45.19 4.07 19.40
N MET A 21 -45.01 2.87 18.85
CA MET A 21 -46.11 1.97 18.47
C MET A 21 -46.30 0.89 19.53
N GLU A 22 -47.54 0.68 19.96
CA GLU A 22 -47.94 -0.39 20.87
C GLU A 22 -47.93 -1.75 20.17
N CYS A 23 -47.17 -2.70 20.72
CA CYS A 23 -47.22 -4.10 20.31
C CYS A 23 -48.03 -4.90 21.33
N SER A 24 -49.29 -5.22 21.03
CA SER A 24 -50.12 -6.10 21.85
C SER A 24 -49.90 -7.57 21.47
N ILE A 25 -49.34 -8.37 22.37
CA ILE A 25 -49.20 -9.83 22.22
C ILE A 25 -50.13 -10.51 23.24
N LYS A 26 -51.15 -11.23 22.76
CA LYS A 26 -51.99 -12.10 23.59
C LYS A 26 -51.26 -13.43 23.86
N ILE A 27 -50.93 -13.67 25.12
CA ILE A 27 -50.31 -14.93 25.60
C ILE A 27 -51.43 -15.90 26.00
N GLN A 28 -51.54 -17.05 25.33
CA GLN A 28 -52.36 -18.16 25.83
C GLN A 28 -51.57 -18.96 26.87
N ARG A 29 -52.01 -18.88 28.13
CA ARG A 29 -51.57 -19.72 29.24
C ARG A 29 -52.11 -21.13 29.07
N GLY A 30 -51.23 -22.11 28.90
CA GLY A 30 -51.62 -23.51 29.02
C GLY A 30 -50.45 -24.47 28.83
N LYS A 31 -49.98 -25.05 29.94
CA LYS A 31 -49.13 -26.25 30.05
C LYS A 31 -47.63 -26.07 29.74
N LEU A 32 -46.90 -25.51 30.70
CA LEU A 32 -45.45 -25.60 30.81
C LEU A 32 -45.10 -26.12 32.22
N LEU A 33 -45.13 -27.43 32.41
CA LEU A 33 -44.53 -28.16 33.55
C LEU A 33 -44.62 -29.65 33.15
N PRO A 34 -43.66 -30.18 32.36
CA PRO A 34 -42.46 -30.79 32.95
C PRO A 34 -41.18 -30.70 32.09
N THR A 35 -41.11 -29.83 31.06
CA THR A 35 -40.01 -29.83 30.07
C THR A 35 -38.72 -29.14 30.52
N PHE A 36 -38.70 -28.52 31.71
CA PHE A 36 -37.54 -27.72 32.16
C PHE A 36 -36.45 -28.53 32.88
N LEU A 37 -36.70 -29.80 33.21
CA LEU A 37 -35.72 -30.65 33.91
C LEU A 37 -34.88 -31.53 32.99
N THR A 38 -35.22 -31.67 31.71
CA THR A 38 -34.42 -32.46 30.74
C THR A 38 -33.32 -31.66 30.05
N PHE A 39 -33.40 -30.32 30.03
CA PHE A 39 -32.39 -29.47 29.39
C PHE A 39 -31.13 -29.24 30.25
N LEU A 40 -31.21 -29.44 31.57
CA LEU A 40 -30.06 -29.27 32.47
C LEU A 40 -29.13 -30.49 32.51
N ALA A 41 -29.58 -31.67 32.06
CA ALA A 41 -28.73 -32.87 32.01
C ALA A 41 -27.85 -32.95 30.74
N PHE A 42 -28.14 -32.17 29.70
CA PHE A 42 -27.33 -32.12 28.46
C PHE A 42 -26.28 -31.00 28.43
N GLY A 43 -26.28 -30.08 29.39
CA GLY A 43 -25.39 -28.91 29.41
C GLY A 43 -24.10 -29.07 30.23
N LEU A 44 -23.88 -30.22 30.88
CA LEU A 44 -22.77 -30.42 31.84
C LEU A 44 -21.88 -31.64 31.57
N TRP A 45 -22.08 -32.35 30.46
CA TRP A 45 -21.04 -33.25 29.97
C TRP A 45 -20.19 -32.52 28.92
N PRO A 46 -18.84 -32.50 29.06
CA PRO A 46 -18.01 -32.06 27.97
C PRO A 46 -18.21 -33.09 26.87
N GLN A 47 -19.02 -32.76 25.87
CA GLN A 47 -18.87 -33.42 24.60
C GLN A 47 -17.46 -33.07 24.15
N ALA A 48 -16.54 -34.03 24.29
CA ALA A 48 -15.32 -33.99 23.52
C ALA A 48 -15.77 -33.63 22.11
N ALA A 49 -15.28 -32.50 21.59
CA ALA A 49 -15.48 -32.13 20.21
C ALA A 49 -14.86 -33.26 19.38
N ARG A 50 -15.65 -34.30 19.10
CA ARG A 50 -15.39 -35.24 18.03
C ARG A 50 -15.53 -34.40 16.78
N ALA A 51 -14.40 -33.85 16.34
CA ALA A 51 -14.28 -33.39 14.98
C ALA A 51 -14.74 -34.56 14.11
N GLU A 52 -15.86 -34.42 13.41
CA GLU A 52 -16.22 -35.40 12.39
C GLU A 52 -15.09 -35.37 11.36
N HIS A 53 -14.26 -36.41 11.36
CA HIS A 53 -13.10 -36.54 10.48
C HIS A 53 -13.61 -36.75 9.04
N LEU A 54 -13.92 -35.66 8.34
CA LEU A 54 -14.33 -35.70 6.94
C LEU A 54 -13.08 -35.85 6.07
N CYS A 55 -12.61 -37.09 5.88
CA CYS A 55 -11.69 -37.39 4.77
C CYS A 55 -12.44 -37.12 3.46
N ALA A 56 -12.12 -36.02 2.76
CA ALA A 56 -12.76 -35.65 1.51
C ALA A 56 -12.16 -36.47 0.34
N GLY A 57 -12.93 -37.40 -0.23
CA GLY A 57 -12.54 -38.18 -1.40
C GLY A 57 -13.69 -39.02 -1.98
N ARG A 58 -13.52 -39.49 -3.22
CA ARG A 58 -14.57 -40.13 -4.05
C ARG A 58 -14.91 -41.58 -3.68
N SER A 59 -14.23 -42.18 -2.70
CA SER A 59 -14.40 -43.58 -2.30
C SER A 59 -14.91 -43.68 -0.86
N ASN A 60 -15.79 -44.64 -0.60
CA ASN A 60 -16.43 -44.84 0.70
C ASN A 60 -15.57 -45.64 1.69
N GLU A 61 -14.35 -45.99 1.31
CA GLU A 61 -13.44 -46.83 2.11
C GLU A 61 -12.14 -46.06 2.39
N TYR A 62 -12.01 -45.57 3.62
CA TYR A 62 -10.81 -44.91 4.13
C TYR A 62 -10.50 -45.42 5.53
N THR A 63 -9.21 -45.53 5.84
CA THR A 63 -8.72 -45.77 7.20
C THR A 63 -8.18 -44.47 7.76
N VAL A 64 -8.72 -44.04 8.91
CA VAL A 64 -8.15 -42.94 9.68
C VAL A 64 -7.21 -43.53 10.72
N THR A 65 -5.93 -43.21 10.62
CA THR A 65 -4.95 -43.54 11.64
C THR A 65 -4.67 -42.26 12.44
N GLU A 66 -4.96 -42.28 13.73
CA GLU A 66 -4.72 -41.15 14.65
C GLU A 66 -3.50 -41.43 15.52
N VAL A 67 -2.61 -40.46 15.66
CA VAL A 67 -1.47 -40.47 16.57
C VAL A 67 -1.82 -39.58 17.76
N TYR A 68 -1.71 -40.13 18.96
CA TYR A 68 -2.02 -39.45 20.21
C TYR A 68 -0.75 -39.03 20.95
N ASP A 69 -0.78 -37.89 21.62
CA ASP A 69 0.25 -37.50 22.60
C ASP A 69 0.03 -38.19 23.96
N GLN A 70 0.96 -37.95 24.89
CA GLN A 70 0.95 -38.52 26.25
C GLN A 70 -0.23 -38.03 27.11
N SER A 71 -0.95 -36.99 26.68
CA SER A 71 -2.15 -36.47 27.34
C SER A 71 -3.46 -36.96 26.70
N GLY A 72 -3.37 -37.82 25.68
CA GLY A 72 -4.52 -38.35 24.95
C GLY A 72 -5.09 -37.39 23.90
N GLY A 73 -4.36 -36.33 23.55
CA GLY A 73 -4.72 -35.44 22.45
C GLY A 73 -4.24 -36.00 21.11
N VAL A 74 -5.08 -35.96 20.07
CA VAL A 74 -4.66 -36.31 18.70
C VAL A 74 -3.71 -35.23 18.18
N VAL A 75 -2.49 -35.62 17.83
CA VAL A 75 -1.45 -34.71 17.29
C VAL A 75 -1.28 -34.82 15.78
N GLU A 76 -1.64 -35.96 15.21
CA GLU A 76 -1.54 -36.22 13.78
C GLU A 76 -2.59 -37.25 13.37
N ALA A 77 -3.23 -37.07 12.21
CA ALA A 77 -4.05 -38.12 11.64
C ALA A 77 -3.82 -38.21 10.13
N TRP A 78 -3.84 -39.44 9.65
CA TRP A 78 -3.63 -39.79 8.25
C TRP A 78 -4.90 -40.45 7.74
N CYS A 79 -5.40 -39.99 6.59
CA CYS A 79 -6.40 -40.73 5.83
C CYS A 79 -5.65 -41.58 4.79
N GLU A 80 -5.70 -42.90 4.92
CA GLU A 80 -5.23 -43.82 3.89
C GLU A 80 -6.41 -44.25 3.01
N TRP A 81 -6.26 -44.09 1.69
CA TRP A 81 -7.27 -44.49 0.72
C TRP A 81 -7.00 -45.93 0.26
N GLY A 82 -7.97 -46.81 0.48
CA GLY A 82 -7.89 -48.22 0.10
C GLY A 82 -8.11 -48.44 -1.40
N SER A 83 -7.17 -48.00 -2.27
CA SER A 83 -6.95 -48.64 -3.58
C SER A 83 -5.74 -48.08 -4.31
N GLY A 84 -4.64 -48.86 -4.34
CA GLY A 84 -3.81 -49.11 -5.53
C GLY A 84 -3.00 -48.00 -6.20
N SER A 85 -3.16 -46.72 -5.90
CA SER A 85 -2.37 -45.64 -6.52
C SER A 85 -1.54 -44.88 -5.48
N ASN A 86 -0.23 -44.76 -5.74
CA ASN A 86 0.76 -43.97 -5.00
C ASN A 86 0.50 -42.44 -5.03
N GLU A 87 -0.76 -42.00 -5.00
CA GLU A 87 -1.11 -40.60 -4.82
C GLU A 87 -1.16 -40.33 -3.32
N GLY A 88 -0.10 -39.66 -2.84
CA GLY A 88 0.26 -39.57 -1.43
C GLY A 88 -0.86 -39.10 -0.52
N ALA A 89 -0.96 -39.78 0.64
CA ALA A 89 -1.78 -39.36 1.76
C ALA A 89 -1.44 -37.90 2.14
N ALA A 90 -2.45 -37.03 2.16
CA ALA A 90 -2.30 -35.69 2.72
C ALA A 90 -2.36 -35.80 4.25
N SER A 91 -1.26 -35.50 4.94
CA SER A 91 -1.28 -35.43 6.40
C SER A 91 -2.09 -34.22 6.85
N MET A 92 -3.13 -34.46 7.65
CA MET A 92 -3.85 -33.39 8.34
C MET A 92 -3.09 -33.07 9.63
N ARG A 93 -2.45 -31.89 9.64
CA ARG A 93 -1.71 -31.41 10.80
C ARG A 93 -2.69 -30.83 11.81
N TYR A 94 -2.76 -31.42 13.00
CA TYR A 94 -3.54 -30.84 14.10
C TYR A 94 -2.73 -29.73 14.74
N PHE A 95 -3.36 -28.57 14.90
CA PHE A 95 -2.79 -27.46 15.65
C PHE A 95 -3.26 -27.55 17.10
N SER A 96 -2.33 -27.44 18.05
CA SER A 96 -2.68 -27.30 19.46
C SER A 96 -3.47 -26.01 19.70
N PRO A 97 -4.22 -25.88 20.82
CA PRO A 97 -4.88 -24.62 21.17
C PRO A 97 -3.92 -23.41 21.19
N GLN A 98 -2.67 -23.60 21.62
CA GLN A 98 -1.66 -22.53 21.58
C GLN A 98 -1.24 -22.18 20.15
N GLN A 99 -1.12 -23.16 19.26
CA GLN A 99 -0.80 -22.92 17.85
C GLN A 99 -1.95 -22.23 17.12
N TRP A 100 -3.20 -22.59 17.41
CA TRP A 100 -4.37 -21.85 16.93
C TRP A 100 -4.37 -20.42 17.41
N LYS A 101 -4.10 -20.19 18.70
CA LYS A 101 -3.97 -18.83 19.25
C LYS A 101 -2.88 -18.03 18.53
N ALA A 102 -1.69 -18.60 18.36
CA ALA A 102 -0.59 -17.95 17.67
C ALA A 102 -0.94 -17.60 16.21
N LEU A 103 -1.64 -18.50 15.51
CA LEU A 103 -2.12 -18.24 14.16
C LEU A 103 -3.13 -17.08 14.12
N PHE A 104 -4.11 -17.06 15.03
CA PHE A 104 -5.09 -15.97 15.06
C PHE A 104 -4.49 -14.63 15.47
N ASP A 105 -3.58 -14.63 16.45
CA ASP A 105 -2.83 -13.44 16.86
C ASP A 105 -2.03 -12.90 15.66
N HIS A 106 -1.36 -13.78 14.89
CA HIS A 106 -0.64 -13.40 13.68
C HIS A 106 -1.56 -12.84 12.57
N ILE A 107 -2.72 -13.47 12.32
CA ILE A 107 -3.71 -12.97 11.37
C ILE A 107 -4.22 -11.59 11.79
N GLU A 108 -4.42 -11.35 13.09
CA GLU A 108 -4.86 -10.05 13.60
C GLU A 108 -3.77 -8.98 13.43
N GLU A 109 -2.51 -9.33 13.68
CA GLU A 109 -1.35 -8.46 13.42
C GLU A 109 -1.21 -8.11 11.95
N ASP A 110 -1.34 -9.10 11.06
CA ASP A 110 -1.30 -8.91 9.60
C ASP A 110 -2.43 -7.99 9.14
N LYS A 111 -3.67 -8.21 9.62
CA LYS A 111 -4.80 -7.31 9.30
C LYS A 111 -4.55 -5.88 9.78
N LYS A 112 -3.97 -5.70 10.97
CA LYS A 112 -3.60 -4.39 11.51
C LYS A 112 -2.50 -3.74 10.65
N ARG A 113 -1.51 -4.52 10.20
CA ARG A 113 -0.45 -4.06 9.28
C ARG A 113 -1.07 -3.61 7.96
N ASP A 114 -1.87 -4.44 7.31
CA ASP A 114 -2.55 -4.14 6.04
C ASP A 114 -3.48 -2.91 6.14
N GLN A 115 -4.18 -2.75 7.26
CA GLN A 115 -5.01 -1.57 7.50
C GLN A 115 -4.15 -0.30 7.62
N ARG A 116 -3.05 -0.35 8.38
CA ARG A 116 -2.11 0.76 8.51
C ARG A 116 -1.51 1.13 7.15
N GLU A 117 -1.09 0.15 6.37
CA GLU A 117 -0.54 0.38 5.04
C GLU A 117 -1.55 1.03 4.09
N ARG A 118 -2.81 0.58 4.09
CA ARG A 118 -3.86 1.23 3.29
C ARG A 118 -4.09 2.69 3.67
N VAL A 119 -4.11 3.00 4.97
CA VAL A 119 -4.24 4.37 5.47
C VAL A 119 -3.04 5.22 5.04
N LEU A 120 -1.82 4.69 5.21
CA LEU A 120 -0.59 5.36 4.80
C LEU A 120 -0.58 5.61 3.29
N MET A 121 -0.94 4.62 2.47
CA MET A 121 -1.06 4.78 1.02
C MET A 121 -2.06 5.88 0.65
N GLY A 122 -3.20 5.95 1.33
CA GLY A 122 -4.17 7.03 1.14
C GLY A 122 -3.65 8.42 1.55
N GLN A 123 -2.86 8.51 2.62
CA GLN A 123 -2.20 9.77 3.02
C GLN A 123 -1.13 10.19 2.01
N ARG A 124 -0.26 9.27 1.60
CA ARG A 124 0.81 9.49 0.61
C ARG A 124 0.25 9.96 -0.72
N ARG A 125 -0.83 9.32 -1.18
CA ARG A 125 -1.54 9.73 -2.40
C ARG A 125 -2.03 11.17 -2.30
N ARG A 126 -2.68 11.55 -1.18
CA ARG A 126 -3.15 12.92 -0.96
C ARG A 126 -2.02 13.95 -0.95
N GLN A 127 -0.87 13.60 -0.37
CA GLN A 127 0.33 14.45 -0.42
C GLN A 127 0.82 14.66 -1.86
N LEU A 128 0.83 13.61 -2.69
CA LEU A 128 1.21 13.72 -4.11
C LEU A 128 0.15 14.42 -4.98
N GLU A 129 -1.12 14.38 -4.59
CA GLU A 129 -2.18 15.15 -5.25
C GLU A 129 -1.99 16.65 -5.03
N GLN A 130 -1.48 17.03 -3.86
CA GLN A 130 -1.15 18.42 -3.54
C GLN A 130 0.20 18.85 -4.13
N GLY A 131 1.13 17.90 -4.29
CA GLY A 131 2.50 18.19 -4.68
C GLY A 131 3.41 18.30 -3.45
N LEU A 132 4.57 17.65 -3.51
CA LEU A 132 5.47 17.55 -2.37
C LEU A 132 6.92 17.80 -2.77
N TRP A 133 7.61 18.67 -2.02
CA TRP A 133 9.04 18.88 -2.13
C TRP A 133 9.84 17.96 -1.23
N PHE A 134 10.92 17.41 -1.77
CA PHE A 134 12.05 16.84 -1.04
C PHE A 134 13.26 17.76 -1.22
N LEU A 135 13.84 18.17 -0.10
CA LEU A 135 14.91 19.18 -0.03
C LEU A 135 16.31 18.53 -0.06
N PRO A 136 17.39 19.33 -0.24
CA PRO A 136 18.75 18.82 -0.19
C PRO A 136 19.05 17.99 1.06
N GLY A 137 19.56 16.79 0.85
CA GLY A 137 19.88 15.82 1.91
C GLY A 137 18.69 14.97 2.38
N GLN A 138 17.46 15.29 1.96
CA GLN A 138 16.31 14.42 2.20
C GLN A 138 16.29 13.30 1.16
N THR A 139 15.97 12.10 1.61
CA THR A 139 15.72 10.98 0.72
C THR A 139 14.24 10.99 0.36
N PRO A 140 13.88 11.09 -0.94
CA PRO A 140 12.49 10.96 -1.35
C PRO A 140 11.87 9.69 -0.78
N PHE A 141 10.73 9.84 -0.11
CA PHE A 141 9.94 8.73 0.41
C PHE A 141 10.63 7.85 1.48
N ALA A 142 11.72 8.29 2.12
CA ALA A 142 12.35 7.52 3.20
C ALA A 142 11.39 7.21 4.35
N ASP A 143 10.62 8.21 4.78
CA ASP A 143 9.62 8.06 5.84
C ASP A 143 8.36 7.30 5.37
N TRP A 144 8.31 6.91 4.10
CA TRP A 144 7.20 6.18 3.48
C TRP A 144 7.51 4.68 3.34
N GLN A 145 8.60 4.19 3.92
CA GLN A 145 8.90 2.76 3.98
C GLN A 145 8.25 2.15 5.22
N SER A 146 7.47 1.08 5.05
CA SER A 146 6.81 0.36 6.16
C SER A 146 7.76 -0.58 6.91
N GLU A 147 8.93 -0.91 6.36
CA GLU A 147 9.84 -1.88 6.97
C GLU A 147 11.30 -1.37 7.09
N PRO A 148 11.94 -1.55 8.27
CA PRO A 148 13.38 -1.36 8.41
C PRO A 148 14.12 -2.48 7.67
N GLY A 149 14.71 -2.17 6.51
CA GLY A 149 15.50 -3.12 5.72
C GLY A 149 15.07 -3.27 4.25
N ALA A 150 14.03 -2.57 3.80
CA ALA A 150 13.73 -2.46 2.38
C ALA A 150 14.92 -1.81 1.66
N ASN A 151 15.71 -2.64 0.96
CA ASN A 151 16.92 -2.24 0.26
C ASN A 151 16.69 -0.97 -0.57
N THR A 152 17.42 0.09 -0.21
CA THR A 152 17.42 1.39 -0.87
C THR A 152 18.09 1.31 -2.24
N GLY A 153 17.39 0.76 -3.23
CA GLY A 153 17.87 0.71 -4.61
C GLY A 153 17.73 2.03 -5.39
N VAL A 154 17.04 3.04 -4.83
CA VAL A 154 16.64 4.24 -5.60
C VAL A 154 17.10 5.57 -4.97
N ALA A 155 17.70 5.54 -3.77
CA ALA A 155 18.10 6.75 -3.04
C ALA A 155 19.63 6.92 -2.85
N SER A 156 20.45 5.99 -3.33
CA SER A 156 21.88 5.96 -2.99
C SER A 156 22.75 6.99 -3.72
N ASN A 157 22.26 7.67 -4.76
CA ASN A 157 23.07 8.64 -5.52
C ASN A 157 22.84 10.12 -5.14
N LEU A 158 21.93 10.43 -4.20
CA LEU A 158 21.84 11.78 -3.61
C LEU A 158 22.73 11.94 -2.38
N ARG A 159 23.26 10.83 -1.83
CA ARG A 159 24.29 10.85 -0.79
C ARG A 159 25.65 11.05 -1.44
N GLY A 160 26.16 12.28 -1.41
CA GLY A 160 27.59 12.51 -1.66
C GLY A 160 27.94 13.90 -2.17
N SER A 161 27.79 14.17 -3.47
CA SER A 161 28.53 15.28 -4.11
C SER A 161 27.70 16.49 -4.53
N GLY A 162 26.37 16.40 -4.61
CA GLY A 162 25.52 17.48 -5.13
C GLY A 162 24.52 18.10 -4.16
N CYS A 163 23.96 19.25 -4.53
CA CYS A 163 22.75 19.83 -3.95
C CYS A 163 21.57 19.49 -4.84
N ALA A 164 20.57 18.80 -4.31
CA ALA A 164 19.41 18.38 -5.08
C ALA A 164 18.10 18.65 -4.36
N ALA A 165 17.08 19.03 -5.10
CA ALA A 165 15.71 19.12 -4.65
C ALA A 165 14.80 18.46 -5.67
N SER A 166 13.65 17.96 -5.24
CA SER A 166 12.68 17.39 -6.17
C SER A 166 11.24 17.63 -5.74
N TYR A 167 10.40 18.00 -6.69
CA TYR A 167 8.97 18.17 -6.53
C TYR A 167 8.25 16.98 -7.15
N TRP A 168 7.37 16.34 -6.40
CA TRP A 168 6.68 15.12 -6.82
C TRP A 168 5.17 15.31 -6.81
N THR A 169 4.52 14.80 -7.84
CA THR A 169 3.06 14.73 -7.99
C THR A 169 2.66 13.32 -8.42
N LEU A 170 1.37 13.04 -8.53
CA LEU A 170 0.90 11.78 -9.13
C LEU A 170 1.31 11.62 -10.60
N ASN A 171 1.52 12.73 -11.32
CA ASN A 171 1.79 12.71 -12.77
C ASN A 171 3.27 12.58 -13.09
N GLY A 172 4.15 12.79 -12.11
CA GLY A 172 5.59 12.83 -12.33
C GLY A 172 6.33 13.69 -11.33
N ALA A 173 7.57 14.05 -11.68
CA ALA A 173 8.46 14.82 -10.81
C ALA A 173 9.29 15.85 -11.58
N VAL A 174 9.65 16.93 -10.89
CA VAL A 174 10.68 17.88 -11.31
C VAL A 174 11.86 17.71 -10.36
N ILE A 175 13.06 17.48 -10.89
CA ILE A 175 14.26 17.20 -10.12
C ILE A 175 15.32 18.21 -10.52
N MET A 176 15.84 18.93 -9.53
CA MET A 176 16.85 19.96 -9.69
C MET A 176 18.11 19.48 -9.00
N THR A 177 19.23 19.43 -9.73
CA THR A 177 20.50 18.94 -9.21
C THR A 177 21.63 19.86 -9.62
N ALA A 178 22.38 20.36 -8.64
CA ALA A 178 23.71 20.94 -8.85
C ALA A 178 24.75 19.93 -8.37
N PHE A 179 25.65 19.52 -9.26
CA PHE A 179 26.63 18.46 -8.96
C PHE A 179 27.83 18.97 -8.15
N GLU A 180 28.02 20.27 -8.16
CA GLU A 180 29.18 20.99 -7.62
C GLU A 180 28.69 22.18 -6.76
N GLY A 181 29.62 23.05 -6.36
CA GLY A 181 29.31 24.33 -5.70
C GLY A 181 28.53 25.30 -6.58
N SER A 182 28.45 26.56 -6.16
CA SER A 182 27.59 27.58 -6.81
C SER A 182 27.89 27.80 -8.30
N GLU A 183 29.15 27.68 -8.71
CA GLU A 183 29.58 27.90 -10.11
C GLU A 183 29.62 26.64 -10.95
N GLY A 184 29.46 25.48 -10.34
CA GLY A 184 29.60 24.22 -11.04
C GLY A 184 28.31 23.77 -11.73
N THR A 185 28.44 22.75 -12.58
CA THR A 185 27.36 22.35 -13.49
C THR A 185 26.09 21.90 -12.76
N ALA A 186 24.95 22.22 -13.36
CA ALA A 186 23.64 21.89 -12.83
C ALA A 186 22.70 21.37 -13.91
N ARG A 187 21.62 20.72 -13.48
CA ARG A 187 20.58 20.15 -14.33
C ARG A 187 19.21 20.32 -13.71
N ILE A 188 18.21 20.47 -14.58
CA ILE A 188 16.81 20.29 -14.24
C ILE A 188 16.25 19.16 -15.10
N SER A 189 15.59 18.21 -14.45
CA SER A 189 15.02 17.02 -15.07
C SER A 189 13.54 16.94 -14.76
N TYR A 190 12.75 16.69 -15.79
CA TYR A 190 11.32 16.45 -15.69
C TYR A 190 11.04 14.99 -15.98
N GLN A 191 10.32 14.32 -15.10
CA GLN A 191 9.92 12.92 -15.24
C GLN A 191 8.40 12.83 -15.32
N GLY A 192 7.88 12.00 -16.22
CA GLY A 192 6.44 11.80 -16.34
C GLY A 192 6.09 10.67 -17.31
N TYR A 193 4.86 10.17 -17.21
CA TYR A 193 4.37 9.06 -18.03
C TYR A 193 4.11 9.45 -19.49
N GLY A 194 3.81 10.73 -19.77
CA GLY A 194 3.64 11.24 -21.13
C GLY A 194 4.95 11.59 -21.85
N ILE A 195 6.08 11.56 -21.14
CA ILE A 195 7.40 11.80 -21.72
C ILE A 195 7.89 10.52 -22.42
N PRO A 196 8.47 10.60 -23.63
CA PRO A 196 9.08 9.44 -24.28
C PRO A 196 10.16 8.78 -23.39
N ALA A 197 10.11 7.45 -23.28
CA ALA A 197 11.04 6.65 -22.48
C ALA A 197 11.91 5.75 -23.37
N PRO A 198 12.86 6.31 -24.15
CA PRO A 198 13.68 5.53 -25.07
C PRO A 198 14.59 4.55 -24.31
N GLU A 199 14.84 3.37 -24.88
CA GLU A 199 15.69 2.36 -24.25
C GLU A 199 17.16 2.82 -24.09
N LYS A 200 17.63 3.71 -24.98
CA LYS A 200 18.91 4.41 -24.87
C LYS A 200 18.67 5.92 -24.78
N PRO A 201 19.40 6.66 -23.93
CA PRO A 201 19.33 8.12 -23.92
C PRO A 201 19.60 8.72 -25.29
N LYS A 202 18.83 9.72 -25.69
CA LYS A 202 19.00 10.45 -26.95
C LYS A 202 18.75 11.93 -26.77
N THR A 203 19.36 12.72 -27.63
CA THR A 203 19.21 14.17 -27.64
C THR A 203 18.03 14.56 -28.54
N MET A 204 17.14 15.42 -28.07
CA MET A 204 15.96 15.89 -28.80
C MET A 204 15.77 17.40 -28.60
N LYS A 205 15.19 18.08 -29.59
CA LYS A 205 14.67 19.44 -29.39
C LYS A 205 13.38 19.34 -28.59
N ILE A 206 13.33 20.01 -27.45
CA ILE A 206 12.16 20.09 -26.58
C ILE A 206 11.82 21.57 -26.40
N THR A 207 10.53 21.88 -26.50
CA THR A 207 10.01 23.19 -26.18
C THR A 207 9.57 23.19 -24.71
N LEU A 208 10.21 24.03 -23.90
CA LEU A 208 9.89 24.24 -22.50
C LEU A 208 9.21 25.59 -22.38
N THR A 209 7.97 25.60 -21.88
CA THR A 209 7.25 26.81 -21.49
C THR A 209 7.26 26.91 -19.97
N GLN A 210 7.78 28.00 -19.41
CA GLN A 210 7.80 28.28 -17.97
C GLN A 210 7.19 29.66 -17.72
N SER A 211 6.13 29.73 -16.92
CA SER A 211 5.43 31.00 -16.60
C SER A 211 5.04 31.83 -17.83
N GLY A 212 4.72 31.18 -18.95
CA GLY A 212 4.35 31.82 -20.22
C GLY A 212 5.53 32.16 -21.14
N GLU A 213 6.77 32.00 -20.69
CA GLU A 213 7.95 32.15 -21.53
C GLU A 213 8.33 30.81 -22.17
N THR A 214 8.52 30.82 -23.49
CA THR A 214 8.78 29.59 -24.25
C THR A 214 10.18 29.59 -24.83
N GLN A 215 10.90 28.49 -24.61
CA GLN A 215 12.22 28.25 -25.18
C GLN A 215 12.29 26.86 -25.81
N THR A 216 12.82 26.77 -27.03
CA THR A 216 13.13 25.47 -27.66
C THR A 216 14.61 25.20 -27.49
N VAL A 217 14.94 24.18 -26.71
CA VAL A 217 16.31 23.84 -26.40
C VAL A 217 16.56 22.35 -26.62
N THR A 218 17.83 22.03 -26.84
CA THR A 218 18.29 20.65 -26.99
C THR A 218 18.40 20.01 -25.61
N ALA A 219 17.68 18.90 -25.38
CA ALA A 219 17.62 18.20 -24.11
C ALA A 219 17.93 16.71 -24.26
N ILE A 220 18.39 16.08 -23.17
CA ILE A 220 18.61 14.64 -23.12
C ILE A 220 17.31 13.97 -22.67
N VAL A 221 16.77 13.09 -23.51
CA VAL A 221 15.59 12.27 -23.22
C VAL A 221 16.02 10.85 -22.92
N SER A 222 15.58 10.33 -21.77
CA SER A 222 15.97 9.01 -21.25
C SER A 222 14.82 8.33 -20.53
N LYS A 223 15.00 7.06 -20.19
CA LYS A 223 14.06 6.28 -19.37
C LYS A 223 14.39 6.47 -17.89
N ALA A 224 13.36 6.67 -17.07
CA ALA A 224 13.40 6.69 -15.61
C ALA A 224 12.46 5.61 -15.01
N GLY A 225 12.70 5.23 -13.76
CA GLY A 225 11.94 4.20 -13.05
C GLY A 225 12.46 2.77 -13.25
N SER A 226 11.92 1.82 -12.48
CA SER A 226 12.30 0.39 -12.49
C SER A 226 11.16 -0.51 -12.97
N ARG A 227 11.50 -1.77 -13.28
CA ARG A 227 10.70 -2.89 -13.84
C ARG A 227 9.18 -2.81 -13.59
N GLY A 228 8.46 -2.04 -14.42
CA GLY A 228 6.98 -2.00 -14.47
C GLY A 228 6.40 -0.60 -14.63
N ASN A 229 7.06 0.43 -14.05
CA ASN A 229 6.60 1.81 -14.07
C ASN A 229 7.62 2.70 -14.80
N LYS A 230 7.81 2.46 -16.09
CA LYS A 230 8.75 3.23 -16.93
C LYS A 230 8.16 4.62 -17.17
N MET A 231 8.88 5.66 -16.75
CA MET A 231 8.58 7.05 -17.11
C MET A 231 9.64 7.55 -18.08
N GLY A 232 9.28 8.53 -18.92
CA GLY A 232 10.27 9.30 -19.66
C GLY A 232 10.86 10.38 -18.77
N MET A 233 12.10 10.78 -19.06
CA MET A 233 12.77 11.88 -18.39
C MET A 233 13.41 12.79 -19.43
N VAL A 234 13.09 14.08 -19.38
CA VAL A 234 13.75 15.15 -20.14
C VAL A 234 14.69 15.89 -19.21
N THR A 235 15.96 16.00 -19.58
CA THR A 235 16.99 16.68 -18.78
C THR A 235 17.61 17.83 -19.54
N PHE A 236 17.54 19.01 -18.95
CA PHE A 236 18.17 20.23 -19.42
C PHE A 236 19.43 20.50 -18.61
N ASN A 237 20.49 20.89 -19.30
CA ASN A 237 21.70 21.39 -18.65
C ASN A 237 21.48 22.87 -18.29
N VAL A 238 21.88 23.24 -17.08
CA VAL A 238 21.84 24.60 -16.56
C VAL A 238 23.28 25.07 -16.35
N PRO A 239 23.63 26.32 -16.71
CA PRO A 239 25.03 26.76 -16.71
C PRO A 239 25.73 26.62 -15.36
N SER A 240 25.03 26.87 -14.25
CA SER A 240 25.58 26.74 -12.91
C SER A 240 24.52 26.42 -11.85
N GLY A 241 24.95 25.93 -10.68
CA GLY A 241 24.09 25.75 -9.51
C GLY A 241 23.43 27.06 -9.05
N ARG A 242 24.14 28.19 -9.15
CA ARG A 242 23.61 29.53 -8.86
C ARG A 242 22.50 29.92 -9.83
N ALA A 243 22.71 29.71 -11.14
CA ALA A 243 21.69 29.97 -12.15
C ALA A 243 20.43 29.11 -11.90
N LEU A 244 20.62 27.82 -11.61
CA LEU A 244 19.51 26.92 -11.26
C LEU A 244 18.75 27.42 -10.04
N ALA A 245 19.43 27.72 -8.93
CA ALA A 245 18.77 28.14 -7.70
C ALA A 245 18.06 29.50 -7.85
N ASN A 246 18.62 30.43 -8.64
CA ASN A 246 18.03 31.74 -8.86
C ASN A 246 16.79 31.69 -9.77
N ALA A 247 16.70 30.71 -10.67
CA ALA A 247 15.57 30.52 -11.56
C ALA A 247 14.35 29.87 -10.88
N ILE A 248 14.44 29.48 -9.59
CA ILE A 248 13.32 28.89 -8.86
C ILE A 248 12.38 30.01 -8.40
N GLU A 249 11.20 30.09 -9.02
CA GLU A 249 10.09 30.92 -8.57
C GLU A 249 9.24 30.22 -7.49
N ASP A 250 8.47 31.00 -6.72
CA ASP A 250 7.63 30.43 -5.66
C ASP A 250 6.54 29.51 -6.20
N VAL A 251 5.88 29.99 -7.25
CA VAL A 251 4.88 29.25 -8.02
C VAL A 251 5.28 29.35 -9.47
N GLU A 252 5.46 28.22 -10.14
CA GLU A 252 5.86 28.18 -11.54
C GLU A 252 5.06 27.12 -12.27
N SER A 253 4.41 27.53 -13.36
CA SER A 253 3.82 26.60 -14.31
C SER A 253 4.87 26.18 -15.33
N TYR A 254 4.86 24.91 -15.70
CA TYR A 254 5.75 24.36 -16.71
C TYR A 254 4.99 23.49 -17.70
N SER A 255 5.44 23.47 -18.95
CA SER A 255 4.95 22.59 -20.00
C SER A 255 6.09 22.20 -20.93
N LEU A 256 6.18 20.90 -21.22
CA LEU A 256 7.12 20.30 -22.16
C LEU A 256 6.35 19.84 -23.38
N SER A 257 6.75 20.31 -24.55
CA SER A 257 6.20 19.85 -25.82
C SER A 257 7.27 19.52 -26.84
N ASP A 258 6.87 18.80 -27.89
CA ASP A 258 7.71 18.66 -29.08
C ASP A 258 7.69 19.91 -29.97
N GLY A 259 8.43 19.85 -31.07
CA GLY A 259 8.47 20.92 -32.07
C GLY A 259 7.16 21.12 -32.85
N ASN A 260 6.19 20.21 -32.72
CA ASN A 260 4.88 20.30 -33.34
C ASN A 260 3.80 20.79 -32.35
N GLY A 261 4.17 21.07 -31.10
CA GLY A 261 3.25 21.52 -30.05
C GLY A 261 2.54 20.40 -29.29
N ASN A 262 2.89 19.13 -29.50
CA ASN A 262 2.32 18.04 -28.70
C ASN A 262 2.91 18.07 -27.30
N VAL A 263 2.07 18.30 -26.29
CA VAL A 263 2.48 18.38 -24.89
C VAL A 263 2.76 16.98 -24.34
N TYR A 264 3.97 16.76 -23.84
CA TYR A 264 4.39 15.53 -23.18
C TYR A 264 4.10 15.54 -21.68
N PHE A 265 4.31 16.68 -21.03
CA PHE A 265 4.21 16.79 -19.58
C PHE A 265 4.01 18.25 -19.19
N SER A 266 3.10 18.51 -18.27
CA SER A 266 2.86 19.84 -17.74
C SER A 266 2.47 19.77 -16.27
N GLY A 267 2.59 20.89 -15.58
CA GLY A 267 2.21 21.00 -14.19
C GLY A 267 2.53 22.38 -13.64
N GLN A 268 2.41 22.48 -12.32
CA GLN A 268 2.79 23.64 -11.56
C GLN A 268 3.38 23.17 -10.24
N TRP A 269 4.49 23.78 -9.83
CA TRP A 269 4.93 23.67 -8.45
C TRP A 269 4.56 24.92 -7.66
N HIS A 270 4.51 24.78 -6.35
CA HIS A 270 4.34 25.85 -5.37
C HIS A 270 5.41 25.72 -4.28
N ASP A 271 5.47 26.65 -3.32
CA ASP A 271 6.46 26.66 -2.22
C ASP A 271 7.93 26.68 -2.70
N GLY A 272 8.18 27.12 -3.94
CA GLY A 272 9.52 27.13 -4.54
C GLY A 272 10.52 28.01 -3.81
N LEU A 273 10.07 29.04 -3.07
CA LEU A 273 10.98 29.87 -2.26
C LEU A 273 11.69 29.07 -1.17
N LYS A 274 11.00 28.11 -0.54
CA LYS A 274 11.60 27.23 0.47
C LYS A 274 12.73 26.41 -0.15
N VAL A 275 12.50 25.91 -1.36
CA VAL A 275 13.46 25.11 -2.12
C VAL A 275 14.64 25.96 -2.56
N ARG A 276 14.39 27.15 -3.11
CA ARG A 276 15.43 28.10 -3.50
C ARG A 276 16.38 28.39 -2.35
N ASN A 277 15.82 28.70 -1.17
CA ASN A 277 16.61 29.00 0.00
C ASN A 277 17.40 27.77 0.48
N ALA A 278 16.80 26.58 0.48
CA ALA A 278 17.48 25.34 0.83
C ALA A 278 18.63 25.00 -0.15
N MET A 279 18.39 25.18 -1.46
CA MET A 279 19.39 24.99 -2.52
C MET A 279 20.55 25.97 -2.36
N ARG A 280 20.29 27.27 -2.19
CA ARG A 280 21.33 28.28 -1.94
C ARG A 280 22.14 27.96 -0.68
N GLY A 281 21.46 27.58 0.41
CA GLY A 281 22.13 27.17 1.65
C GLY A 281 23.00 25.93 1.49
N CYS A 282 22.57 24.96 0.67
CA CYS A 282 23.39 23.80 0.34
C CYS A 282 24.61 24.19 -0.51
N LEU A 283 24.41 24.98 -1.57
CA LEU A 283 25.47 25.41 -2.48
C LEU A 283 26.54 26.24 -1.77
N ALA A 284 26.16 27.08 -0.81
CA ALA A 284 27.10 27.89 -0.03
C ALA A 284 28.07 27.04 0.82
N LYS A 285 27.69 25.81 1.18
CA LYS A 285 28.54 24.86 1.93
C LYS A 285 29.51 24.09 1.03
N ARG A 286 29.31 24.15 -0.29
CA ARG A 286 30.15 23.47 -1.29
C ARG A 286 30.97 24.55 -2.02
N ARG A 287 32.25 24.68 -1.65
CA ARG A 287 33.22 25.55 -2.32
C ARG A 287 33.90 24.80 -3.45
#